data_AF-A0A075FWC6-F1
#
_entry.id   AF-A0A075FWC6-F1
#
_cell.length_a   1.000
_cell.length_b   1.000
_cell.length_c   1.000
_cell.angle_alpha   90.00
_cell.angle_beta   90.00
_cell.angle_gamma   90.00
#
_symmetry.space_group_name_H-M   'P 1'
#
loop_
_entity.id
_entity.type
_entity.pdbx_description
1 polymer ?
#
loop_
_entity_poly.entity_id
_entity_poly.type
_entity_poly.pdbx_seq_one_letter_code
_entity_poly.pdbx_strand_id
1 'polypeptide(L)'
;MALDFGLHDYILNAAPAFNVVGCEVANPQGCIHSWEWLWDFIIITIFVISAAVILFGKKWIRIVIAGPVFLGGSAIILSLDTFFPFDTLGPLQYFVPYLVEANVWVINALELGIATGRDNIMFLKGDYGPFVLQVFWPSAGVHSIIIYSLVMMAFLLKMNIPRNRKAMYFGLGIIGTIIINLIRIFSLSVFALKVSTNPVEFEEYHSIAGEIMFLPWLFIFLLVVTAIETKRMKGKRSVSSKITCYITLTFYI
;
A
#
# COMPACT_ATOMS: atom_id res chain seq x y z
N MET A 1 2.06 37.79 -8.36
CA MET A 1 0.64 37.85 -7.94
C MET A 1 -0.03 36.66 -8.61
N ALA A 2 -0.01 35.50 -7.95
CA ALA A 2 -0.69 34.29 -8.42
C ALA A 2 -2.18 34.43 -8.07
N LEU A 3 -3.07 33.89 -8.90
CA LEU A 3 -4.52 33.96 -8.67
C LEU A 3 -4.86 33.27 -7.34
N ASP A 4 -5.46 34.03 -6.42
CA ASP A 4 -5.91 33.63 -5.06
C ASP A 4 -7.16 32.72 -5.07
N PHE A 5 -7.35 31.96 -6.17
CA PHE A 5 -8.54 31.15 -6.45
C PHE A 5 -8.17 29.94 -7.31
N GLY A 6 -7.23 29.12 -6.84
CA GLY A 6 -6.93 27.83 -7.48
C GLY A 6 -8.04 26.81 -7.23
N LEU A 7 -8.17 25.83 -8.14
CA LEU A 7 -9.03 24.65 -7.90
C LEU A 7 -8.65 23.94 -6.58
N HIS A 8 -7.35 23.91 -6.27
CA HIS A 8 -6.81 23.41 -5.01
C HIS A 8 -7.40 24.16 -3.80
N ASP A 9 -7.33 25.49 -3.79
CA ASP A 9 -7.88 26.30 -2.70
C ASP A 9 -9.40 26.11 -2.56
N TYR A 10 -10.11 25.97 -3.68
CA TYR A 10 -11.55 25.70 -3.64
C TYR A 10 -11.86 24.32 -3.03
N ILE A 11 -11.09 23.28 -3.38
CA ILE A 11 -11.23 21.94 -2.82
C ILE A 11 -10.96 21.96 -1.31
N LEU A 12 -9.88 22.62 -0.87
CA LEU A 12 -9.54 22.71 0.55
C LEU A 12 -10.60 23.47 1.35
N ASN A 13 -11.06 24.60 0.83
CA ASN A 13 -12.09 25.42 1.48
C ASN A 13 -13.48 24.75 1.52
N ALA A 14 -13.71 23.72 0.68
CA ALA A 14 -14.95 22.95 0.70
C ALA A 14 -14.99 21.88 1.80
N ALA A 15 -13.84 21.46 2.37
CA ALA A 15 -13.77 20.37 3.35
C ALA A 15 -14.70 20.56 4.58
N PRO A 16 -14.81 21.77 5.19
CA PRO A 16 -15.71 21.99 6.33
C PRO A 16 -17.19 21.76 5.99
N ALA A 17 -17.60 22.01 4.74
CA ALA A 17 -18.98 21.84 4.31
C ALA A 17 -19.39 20.34 4.22
N PHE A 18 -18.41 19.44 4.12
CA PHE A 18 -18.63 17.99 4.07
C PHE A 18 -18.44 17.29 5.42
N ASN A 19 -18.38 18.06 6.54
CA ASN A 19 -18.10 17.52 7.87
C ASN A 19 -16.83 16.67 7.92
N VAL A 20 -15.79 17.04 7.18
CA VAL A 20 -14.46 16.42 7.32
C VAL A 20 -13.94 16.77 8.72
N VAL A 21 -14.03 15.81 9.64
CA VAL A 21 -13.72 15.99 11.07
C VAL A 21 -12.21 15.86 11.27
N GLY A 22 -11.57 16.83 11.92
CA GLY A 22 -10.12 16.77 12.16
C GLY A 22 -9.38 18.09 12.36
N CYS A 23 -10.09 19.22 12.23
CA CYS A 23 -9.50 20.56 12.39
C CYS A 23 -9.43 20.98 13.88
N GLU A 24 -8.61 20.32 14.70
CA GLU A 24 -8.13 20.99 15.90
C GLU A 24 -6.85 21.77 15.56
N VAL A 25 -6.79 23.03 16.01
CA VAL A 25 -5.63 23.93 15.85
C VAL A 25 -4.33 23.32 16.39
N ALA A 26 -4.44 22.27 17.21
CA ALA A 26 -3.32 21.51 17.77
C ALA A 26 -2.75 20.42 16.82
N ASN A 27 -3.45 20.02 15.76
CA ASN A 27 -2.96 19.03 14.78
C ASN A 27 -3.53 19.28 13.36
N PRO A 28 -3.09 20.33 12.65
CA PRO A 28 -3.62 20.68 11.32
C PRO A 28 -3.29 19.67 10.20
N GLN A 29 -2.41 18.70 10.43
CA GLN A 29 -1.80 17.90 9.35
C GLN A 29 -2.56 16.61 8.98
N GLY A 30 -3.33 15.98 9.90
CA GLY A 30 -3.84 14.62 9.66
C GLY A 30 -4.97 14.50 8.63
N CYS A 31 -5.84 15.50 8.51
CA CYS A 31 -7.09 15.36 7.74
C CYS A 31 -7.15 16.20 6.45
N ILE A 32 -6.35 17.27 6.36
CA ILE A 32 -6.30 18.14 5.16
C ILE A 32 -5.55 17.45 4.01
N HIS A 33 -4.47 16.72 4.31
CA HIS A 33 -3.70 15.99 3.29
C HIS A 33 -4.45 14.79 2.71
N SER A 34 -5.16 14.00 3.52
CA SER A 34 -5.97 12.89 3.01
C SER A 34 -7.12 13.38 2.11
N TRP A 35 -7.70 14.54 2.41
CA TRP A 35 -8.72 15.17 1.56
C TRP A 35 -8.15 15.67 0.23
N GLU A 36 -6.99 16.34 0.26
CA GLU A 36 -6.29 16.77 -0.96
C GLU A 36 -5.96 15.57 -1.85
N TRP A 37 -5.31 14.55 -1.28
CA TRP A 37 -4.88 13.38 -2.01
C TRP A 37 -6.06 12.56 -2.53
N LEU A 38 -7.17 12.50 -1.79
CA LEU A 38 -8.41 11.88 -2.27
C LEU A 38 -8.82 12.46 -3.63
N TRP A 39 -8.81 13.78 -3.78
CA TRP A 39 -9.17 14.43 -5.04
C TRP A 39 -8.16 14.17 -6.15
N ASP A 40 -6.86 14.16 -5.84
CA ASP A 40 -5.83 13.78 -6.82
C ASP A 40 -6.05 12.36 -7.34
N PHE A 41 -6.31 11.41 -6.44
CA PHE A 41 -6.60 10.02 -6.81
C PHE A 41 -7.91 9.88 -7.58
N ILE A 42 -8.95 10.67 -7.26
CA ILE A 42 -10.21 10.69 -8.04
C ILE A 42 -9.95 11.20 -9.46
N ILE A 43 -9.29 12.36 -9.59
CA ILE A 43 -9.05 13.01 -10.89
C ILE A 43 -8.18 12.11 -11.77
N ILE A 44 -7.09 11.57 -11.23
CA ILE A 44 -6.21 10.68 -11.99
C ILE A 44 -6.90 9.36 -12.34
N THR A 45 -7.78 8.83 -11.46
CA THR A 45 -8.60 7.65 -11.78
C THR A 45 -9.51 7.92 -12.97
N ILE A 46 -10.24 9.05 -12.97
CA ILE A 46 -11.11 9.45 -14.07
C ILE A 46 -10.31 9.63 -15.35
N PHE A 47 -9.15 10.29 -15.28
CA PHE A 47 -8.26 10.50 -16.40
C PHE A 47 -7.78 9.16 -17.00
N VAL A 48 -7.28 8.25 -16.17
CA VAL A 48 -6.74 6.95 -16.62
C VAL A 48 -7.85 6.07 -17.19
N ILE A 49 -9.04 6.04 -16.58
CA ILE A 49 -10.19 5.30 -17.13
C ILE A 49 -10.61 5.89 -18.47
N SER A 50 -10.74 7.21 -18.57
CA SER A 50 -11.10 7.90 -19.81
C SER A 50 -10.11 7.60 -20.92
N ALA A 51 -8.80 7.73 -20.64
CA ALA A 51 -7.73 7.40 -21.57
C ALA A 51 -7.78 5.92 -21.99
N ALA A 52 -8.00 5.01 -21.05
CA ALA A 52 -8.09 3.59 -21.33
C ALA A 52 -9.30 3.24 -22.23
N VAL A 53 -10.45 3.88 -21.99
CA VAL A 53 -11.65 3.71 -22.82
C VAL A 53 -11.41 4.22 -24.24
N ILE A 54 -10.77 5.37 -24.40
CA ILE A 54 -10.46 5.96 -25.71
C ILE A 54 -9.46 5.08 -26.48
N LEU A 55 -8.38 4.64 -25.82
CA LEU A 55 -7.29 3.90 -26.48
C LEU A 55 -7.65 2.43 -26.78
N PHE A 56 -8.40 1.77 -25.90
CA PHE A 56 -8.65 0.32 -25.98
C PHE A 56 -10.11 -0.05 -26.24
N GLY A 57 -11.02 0.95 -26.32
CA GLY A 57 -12.44 0.74 -26.51
C GLY A 57 -13.03 -0.21 -25.46
N LYS A 58 -13.99 -1.06 -25.86
CA LYS A 58 -14.66 -2.04 -24.96
C LYS A 58 -13.71 -3.06 -24.31
N LYS A 59 -12.47 -3.19 -24.79
CA LYS A 59 -11.49 -4.18 -24.27
C LYS A 59 -10.61 -3.62 -23.15
N TRP A 60 -10.71 -2.33 -22.80
CA TRP A 60 -9.84 -1.68 -21.82
C TRP A 60 -9.73 -2.43 -20.49
N ILE A 61 -10.85 -2.91 -19.97
CA ILE A 61 -10.94 -3.68 -18.71
C ILE A 61 -10.07 -4.96 -18.78
N ARG A 62 -9.98 -5.61 -19.94
CA ARG A 62 -9.14 -6.81 -20.06
C ARG A 62 -7.66 -6.46 -20.13
N ILE A 63 -7.30 -5.26 -20.57
CA ILE A 63 -5.91 -4.89 -20.85
C ILE A 63 -5.28 -4.21 -19.64
N VAL A 64 -5.90 -3.14 -19.10
CA VAL A 64 -5.25 -2.20 -18.17
C VAL A 64 -5.94 -2.06 -16.80
N ILE A 65 -6.88 -2.93 -16.42
CA ILE A 65 -7.68 -2.81 -15.18
C ILE A 65 -6.90 -2.62 -13.88
N ALA A 66 -5.68 -3.14 -13.78
CA ALA A 66 -4.88 -3.06 -12.55
C ALA A 66 -4.61 -1.62 -12.11
N GLY A 67 -4.33 -0.72 -13.06
CA GLY A 67 -4.07 0.70 -12.77
C GLY A 67 -5.29 1.43 -12.20
N PRO A 68 -6.44 1.44 -12.89
CA PRO A 68 -7.68 1.99 -12.37
C PRO A 68 -8.14 1.39 -11.04
N VAL A 69 -7.93 0.08 -10.82
CA VAL A 69 -8.25 -0.56 -9.54
C VAL A 69 -7.36 -0.07 -8.42
N PHE A 70 -6.06 0.13 -8.68
CA PHE A 70 -5.14 0.72 -7.71
C PHE A 70 -5.53 2.15 -7.37
N LEU A 71 -5.73 3.00 -8.38
CA LEU A 71 -6.03 4.43 -8.18
C LEU A 71 -7.40 4.63 -7.51
N GLY A 72 -8.43 3.94 -8.00
CA GLY A 72 -9.77 4.01 -7.42
C GLY A 72 -9.84 3.38 -6.03
N GLY A 73 -9.11 2.28 -5.80
CA GLY A 73 -8.98 1.69 -4.46
C GLY A 73 -8.33 2.66 -3.47
N SER A 74 -7.30 3.39 -3.90
CA SER A 74 -6.61 4.38 -3.06
C SER A 74 -7.52 5.56 -2.74
N ALA A 75 -8.30 6.05 -3.71
CA ALA A 75 -9.34 7.05 -3.47
C ALA A 75 -10.37 6.59 -2.43
N ILE A 76 -10.85 5.34 -2.50
CA ILE A 76 -11.81 4.81 -1.51
C ILE A 76 -11.19 4.74 -0.11
N ILE A 77 -9.91 4.40 0.00
CA ILE A 77 -9.25 4.30 1.31
C ILE A 77 -8.98 5.69 1.89
N LEU A 78 -8.54 6.64 1.06
CA LEU A 78 -8.35 8.03 1.49
C LEU A 78 -9.68 8.68 1.87
N SER A 79 -10.80 8.33 1.23
CA SER A 79 -12.11 8.80 1.67
C SER A 79 -12.50 8.21 3.03
N LEU A 80 -12.23 6.93 3.28
CA LEU A 80 -12.42 6.34 4.60
C LEU A 80 -11.58 7.05 5.66
N ASP A 81 -10.32 7.35 5.37
CA ASP A 81 -9.43 8.08 6.29
C ASP A 81 -9.90 9.52 6.53
N THR A 82 -10.42 10.19 5.49
CA THR A 82 -11.00 11.53 5.57
C THR A 82 -12.26 11.58 6.45
N PHE A 83 -13.18 10.62 6.29
CA PHE A 83 -14.48 10.65 6.97
C PHE A 83 -14.50 9.88 8.29
N PHE A 84 -13.58 8.94 8.50
CA PHE A 84 -13.44 8.12 9.70
C PHE A 84 -11.97 8.10 10.19
N PRO A 85 -11.44 9.24 10.67
CA PRO A 85 -10.05 9.33 11.12
C PRO A 85 -9.83 8.72 12.51
N PHE A 86 -8.57 8.62 12.94
CA PHE A 86 -8.12 8.34 14.32
C PHE A 86 -8.80 7.15 15.03
N ASP A 87 -8.53 5.91 14.58
CA ASP A 87 -8.98 4.67 15.25
C ASP A 87 -10.51 4.45 15.32
N THR A 88 -11.32 5.29 14.67
CA THR A 88 -12.78 5.12 14.61
C THR A 88 -13.20 3.81 13.92
N LEU A 89 -12.35 3.29 13.04
CA LEU A 89 -12.48 1.95 12.44
C LEU A 89 -11.83 0.87 13.33
N GLY A 90 -12.38 0.69 14.53
CA GLY A 90 -11.84 -0.21 15.57
C GLY A 90 -11.41 -1.62 15.12
N PRO A 91 -12.15 -2.34 14.26
CA PRO A 91 -11.71 -3.65 13.76
C PRO A 91 -10.41 -3.63 12.96
N LEU A 92 -10.12 -2.53 12.24
CA LEU A 92 -8.89 -2.37 11.47
C LEU A 92 -7.70 -2.04 12.37
N GLN A 93 -7.95 -1.49 13.55
CA GLN A 93 -6.90 -1.13 14.52
C GLN A 93 -6.43 -2.33 15.35
N TYR A 94 -7.19 -3.43 15.36
CA TYR A 94 -6.97 -4.59 16.23
C TYR A 94 -5.54 -5.16 16.20
N PHE A 95 -4.88 -5.17 15.04
CA PHE A 95 -3.56 -5.79 14.89
C PHE A 95 -2.39 -4.80 14.98
N VAL A 96 -2.67 -3.50 15.05
CA VAL A 96 -1.63 -2.47 15.15
C VAL A 96 -0.76 -2.65 16.39
N PRO A 97 -1.29 -2.96 17.59
CA PRO A 97 -0.46 -3.16 18.77
C PRO A 97 0.58 -4.28 18.60
N TYR A 98 0.24 -5.37 17.90
CA TYR A 98 1.21 -6.45 17.68
C TYR A 98 2.38 -6.02 16.78
N LEU A 99 2.12 -5.16 15.79
CA LEU A 99 3.16 -4.62 14.92
C LEU A 99 4.04 -3.60 15.64
N VAL A 100 3.44 -2.79 16.53
CA VAL A 100 4.17 -1.87 17.41
C VAL A 100 5.10 -2.64 18.34
N GLU A 101 4.60 -3.65 19.04
CA GLU A 101 5.40 -4.48 19.94
C GLU A 101 6.53 -5.23 19.21
N ALA A 102 6.26 -5.75 18.02
CA ALA A 102 7.30 -6.35 17.19
C ALA A 102 8.44 -5.36 16.88
N ASN A 103 8.10 -4.10 16.58
CA ASN A 103 9.09 -3.05 16.32
C ASN A 103 9.87 -2.65 17.58
N VAL A 104 9.18 -2.49 18.71
CA VAL A 104 9.81 -2.23 20.01
C VAL A 104 10.84 -3.30 20.34
N TRP A 105 10.47 -4.58 20.14
CA TRP A 105 11.38 -5.70 20.33
C TRP A 105 12.62 -5.61 19.43
N VAL A 106 12.44 -5.35 18.12
CA VAL A 106 13.56 -5.21 17.17
C VAL A 106 14.48 -4.05 17.56
N ILE A 107 13.93 -2.89 17.91
CA ILE A 107 14.71 -1.69 18.27
C ILE A 107 15.58 -1.96 19.50
N ASN A 108 15.00 -2.54 20.55
CA ASN A 108 15.71 -2.85 21.78
C ASN A 108 16.75 -3.97 21.55
N ALA A 109 16.43 -4.98 20.73
CA ALA A 109 17.36 -6.06 20.40
C ALA A 109 18.59 -5.58 19.60
N LEU A 110 18.45 -4.52 18.82
CA LEU A 110 19.53 -3.90 18.06
C LEU A 110 20.24 -2.77 18.82
N GLU A 111 19.85 -2.50 20.07
CA GLU A 111 20.44 -1.45 20.92
C GLU A 111 20.43 -0.05 20.27
N LEU A 112 19.41 0.24 19.44
CA LEU A 112 19.32 1.52 18.71
C LEU A 112 18.84 2.69 19.60
N GLY A 113 18.32 2.38 20.79
CA GLY A 113 17.76 3.32 21.75
C GLY A 113 16.87 2.59 22.74
N ILE A 114 16.09 3.34 23.52
CA ILE A 114 15.08 2.75 24.40
C ILE A 114 13.72 2.91 23.73
N ALA A 115 13.06 1.79 23.46
CA ALA A 115 11.69 1.75 22.95
C ALA A 115 10.76 1.05 23.94
N THR A 116 9.58 1.61 24.17
CA THR A 116 8.51 0.96 24.93
C THR A 116 7.17 1.15 24.23
N GLY A 117 6.38 0.08 24.11
CA GLY A 117 5.07 0.10 23.48
C GLY A 117 3.93 0.15 24.50
N ARG A 118 2.84 0.81 24.12
CA ARG A 118 1.55 0.73 24.80
C ARG A 118 0.45 0.88 23.76
N ASP A 119 -0.34 -0.17 23.56
CA ASP A 119 -1.40 -0.21 22.54
C ASP A 119 -0.85 0.15 21.16
N ASN A 120 -1.32 1.24 20.55
CA ASN A 120 -0.83 1.73 19.26
C ASN A 120 0.23 2.84 19.37
N ILE A 121 0.76 3.09 20.57
CA ILE A 121 1.73 4.14 20.85
C ILE A 121 3.10 3.52 21.14
N MET A 122 4.14 4.09 20.55
CA MET A 122 5.53 3.74 20.79
C MET A 122 6.26 4.95 21.37
N PHE A 123 6.80 4.80 22.57
CA PHE A 123 7.67 5.78 23.18
C PHE A 123 9.11 5.45 22.82
N LEU A 124 9.80 6.41 22.21
CA LEU A 124 11.15 6.30 21.71
C LEU A 124 12.05 7.28 22.46
N LYS A 125 13.24 6.84 22.85
CA LYS A 125 14.27 7.71 23.42
C LYS A 125 15.60 7.37 22.77
N GLY A 126 16.08 8.30 21.95
CA GLY A 126 17.31 8.17 21.18
C GLY A 126 18.26 9.34 21.38
N ASP A 127 19.14 9.55 20.40
CA ASP A 127 20.27 10.49 20.49
C ASP A 127 19.81 11.96 20.47
N TYR A 128 18.61 12.21 19.93
CA TYR A 128 18.01 13.54 19.75
C TYR A 128 16.92 13.86 20.78
N GLY A 129 16.65 12.95 21.73
CA GLY A 129 15.67 13.14 22.78
C GLY A 129 14.50 12.14 22.74
N PRO A 130 13.46 12.37 23.56
CA PRO A 130 12.25 11.56 23.57
C PRO A 130 11.32 11.92 22.40
N PHE A 131 10.68 10.91 21.81
CA PHE A 131 9.67 11.05 20.76
C PHE A 131 8.54 10.06 20.99
N VAL A 132 7.31 10.44 20.64
CA VAL A 132 6.12 9.59 20.77
C VAL A 132 5.56 9.34 19.38
N LEU A 133 5.61 8.07 18.96
CA LEU A 133 5.10 7.63 17.67
C LEU A 133 3.77 6.92 17.87
N GLN A 134 2.67 7.52 17.42
CA GLN A 134 1.36 6.87 17.38
C GLN A 134 1.13 6.24 16.01
N VAL A 135 0.83 4.94 15.98
CA VAL A 135 0.64 4.17 14.75
C VAL A 135 -0.85 3.94 14.52
N PHE A 136 -1.35 4.39 13.39
CA PHE A 136 -2.74 4.15 12.95
C PHE A 136 -2.79 2.99 11.95
N TRP A 137 -3.98 2.38 11.78
CA TRP A 137 -4.22 1.29 10.83
C TRP A 137 -3.69 1.56 9.40
N PRO A 138 -3.77 2.77 8.80
CA PRO A 138 -3.20 3.00 7.47
C PRO A 138 -1.68 2.82 7.47
N SER A 139 -1.01 3.31 8.52
CA SER A 139 0.44 3.21 8.72
C SER A 139 0.89 1.79 9.09
N ALA A 140 0.06 1.07 9.84
CA ALA A 140 0.28 -0.33 10.20
C ALA A 140 0.18 -1.30 9.02
N GLY A 141 -0.22 -0.81 7.85
CA GLY A 141 -0.20 -1.58 6.61
C GLY A 141 -1.54 -2.06 6.12
N VAL A 142 -2.64 -1.69 6.77
CA VAL A 142 -3.99 -2.10 6.33
C VAL A 142 -4.33 -1.56 4.97
N HIS A 143 -4.06 -0.26 4.77
CA HIS A 143 -4.21 0.39 3.48
C HIS A 143 -3.47 -0.42 2.41
N SER A 144 -2.19 -0.71 2.64
CA SER A 144 -1.36 -1.46 1.70
C SER A 144 -1.86 -2.90 1.46
N ILE A 145 -2.39 -3.60 2.48
CA ILE A 145 -2.96 -4.95 2.35
C ILE A 145 -4.22 -4.94 1.50
N ILE A 146 -5.09 -3.94 1.67
CA ILE A 146 -6.31 -3.79 0.87
C ILE A 146 -5.95 -3.55 -0.59
N ILE A 147 -5.06 -2.58 -0.86
CA ILE A 147 -4.62 -2.24 -2.22
C ILE A 147 -3.91 -3.42 -2.88
N TYR A 148 -2.98 -4.07 -2.17
CA TYR A 148 -2.35 -5.30 -2.62
C TYR A 148 -3.40 -6.35 -2.99
N SER A 149 -4.40 -6.56 -2.13
CA SER A 149 -5.43 -7.58 -2.34
C SER A 149 -6.26 -7.30 -3.59
N LEU A 150 -6.68 -6.04 -3.80
CA LEU A 150 -7.43 -5.61 -4.97
C LEU A 150 -6.63 -5.79 -6.26
N VAL A 151 -5.39 -5.28 -6.29
CA VAL A 151 -4.51 -5.37 -7.46
C VAL A 151 -4.15 -6.82 -7.76
N MET A 152 -3.79 -7.60 -6.74
CA MET A 152 -3.42 -9.00 -6.88
C MET A 152 -4.61 -9.85 -7.32
N MET A 153 -5.82 -9.65 -6.79
CA MET A 153 -7.00 -10.36 -7.26
C MET A 153 -7.29 -10.06 -8.72
N ALA A 154 -7.29 -8.78 -9.12
CA ALA A 154 -7.50 -8.39 -10.51
C ALA A 154 -6.45 -9.04 -11.45
N PHE A 155 -5.19 -9.05 -11.01
CA PHE A 155 -4.08 -9.65 -11.75
C PHE A 155 -4.19 -11.19 -11.85
N LEU A 156 -4.42 -11.88 -10.73
CA LEU A 156 -4.53 -13.34 -10.71
C LEU A 156 -5.78 -13.84 -11.44
N LEU A 157 -6.90 -13.12 -11.39
CA LEU A 157 -8.12 -13.48 -12.14
C LEU A 157 -7.88 -13.47 -13.65
N LYS A 158 -7.04 -12.56 -14.15
CA LYS A 158 -6.66 -12.47 -15.57
C LYS A 158 -5.77 -13.64 -16.02
N MET A 159 -5.06 -14.29 -15.11
CA MET A 159 -4.13 -15.38 -15.43
C MET A 159 -4.78 -16.77 -15.34
N ASN A 160 -4.46 -17.65 -16.29
CA ASN A 160 -4.89 -19.04 -16.30
C ASN A 160 -3.99 -19.93 -15.40
N ILE A 161 -4.12 -19.73 -14.09
CA ILE A 161 -3.38 -20.46 -13.04
C ILE A 161 -4.39 -21.30 -12.21
N PRO A 162 -4.05 -22.52 -11.77
CA PRO A 162 -4.89 -23.30 -10.87
C PRO A 162 -5.10 -22.58 -9.53
N ARG A 163 -6.30 -22.74 -8.95
CA ARG A 163 -6.74 -22.02 -7.75
C ARG A 163 -5.77 -22.12 -6.57
N ASN A 164 -5.18 -23.29 -6.32
CA ASN A 164 -4.25 -23.51 -5.20
C ASN A 164 -3.02 -22.59 -5.28
N ARG A 165 -2.47 -22.40 -6.49
CA ARG A 165 -1.31 -21.52 -6.68
C ARG A 165 -1.70 -20.05 -6.60
N LYS A 166 -2.90 -19.68 -7.06
CA LYS A 166 -3.44 -18.33 -6.87
C LYS A 166 -3.54 -17.99 -5.38
N ALA A 167 -4.12 -18.90 -4.58
CA ALA A 167 -4.21 -18.74 -3.14
C ALA A 167 -2.82 -18.63 -2.47
N MET A 168 -1.87 -19.47 -2.90
CA MET A 168 -0.49 -19.40 -2.39
C MET A 168 0.20 -18.07 -2.71
N TYR A 169 0.16 -17.59 -3.95
CA TYR A 169 0.74 -16.29 -4.31
C TYR A 169 0.04 -15.15 -3.57
N PHE A 170 -1.28 -15.22 -3.46
CA PHE A 170 -2.05 -14.24 -2.71
C PHE A 170 -1.60 -14.17 -1.25
N GLY A 171 -1.53 -15.31 -0.55
CA GLY A 171 -1.08 -15.38 0.84
C GLY A 171 0.38 -14.94 1.03
N LEU A 172 1.29 -15.38 0.14
CA LEU A 172 2.70 -14.97 0.21
C LEU A 172 2.87 -13.45 0.06
N GLY A 173 2.09 -12.81 -0.81
CA GLY A 173 2.17 -11.35 -0.93
C GLY A 173 1.49 -10.60 0.21
N ILE A 174 0.49 -11.19 0.91
CA ILE A 174 0.00 -10.62 2.19
C ILE A 174 1.14 -10.64 3.22
N ILE A 175 1.80 -11.78 3.39
CA ILE A 175 2.92 -11.92 4.34
C ILE A 175 4.02 -10.92 4.01
N GLY A 176 4.42 -10.82 2.74
CA GLY A 176 5.44 -9.86 2.33
C GLY A 176 4.99 -8.40 2.51
N THR A 177 3.72 -8.09 2.30
CA THR A 177 3.16 -6.77 2.62
C THR A 177 3.27 -6.47 4.12
N ILE A 178 2.93 -7.41 5.00
CA ILE A 178 3.10 -7.24 6.45
C ILE A 178 4.57 -6.99 6.81
N ILE A 179 5.50 -7.74 6.22
CA ILE A 179 6.96 -7.58 6.45
C ILE A 179 7.42 -6.17 6.03
N ILE A 180 7.00 -5.69 4.86
CA ILE A 180 7.34 -4.34 4.39
C ILE A 180 6.78 -3.27 5.33
N ASN A 181 5.57 -3.45 5.87
CA ASN A 181 5.01 -2.52 6.84
C ASN A 181 5.73 -2.55 8.19
N LEU A 182 6.22 -3.72 8.63
CA LEU A 182 7.11 -3.78 9.80
C LEU A 182 8.40 -2.99 9.54
N ILE A 183 9.01 -3.14 8.37
CA ILE A 183 10.19 -2.36 7.97
C ILE A 183 9.87 -0.86 7.92
N ARG A 184 8.67 -0.47 7.47
CA ARG A 184 8.24 0.93 7.45
C ARG A 184 8.18 1.52 8.85
N ILE A 185 7.48 0.88 9.79
CA ILE A 185 7.40 1.34 11.18
C ILE A 185 8.80 1.39 11.81
N PHE A 186 9.63 0.38 11.53
CA PHE A 186 11.01 0.33 12.00
C PHE A 186 11.81 1.53 11.49
N SER A 187 11.70 1.82 10.19
CA SER A 187 12.40 2.94 9.55
C SER A 187 11.98 4.30 10.11
N LEU A 188 10.68 4.50 10.36
CA LEU A 188 10.16 5.69 11.05
C LEU A 188 10.74 5.81 12.46
N SER A 189 10.80 4.70 13.19
CA SER A 189 11.35 4.66 14.54
C SER A 189 12.84 4.97 14.55
N VAL A 190 13.61 4.44 13.59
CA VAL A 190 15.03 4.73 13.42
C VAL A 190 15.26 6.21 13.10
N PHE A 191 14.43 6.80 12.23
CA PHE A 191 14.49 8.23 11.94
C PHE A 191 14.32 9.06 13.21
N ALA A 192 13.29 8.76 14.01
CA ALA A 192 13.04 9.44 15.28
C ALA A 192 14.17 9.25 16.31
N LEU A 193 14.81 8.07 16.33
CA LEU A 193 15.89 7.76 17.27
C LEU A 193 17.25 8.37 16.88
N LYS A 194 17.55 8.45 15.58
CA LYS A 194 18.91 8.66 15.06
C LYS A 194 19.07 9.83 14.10
N VAL A 195 17.99 10.47 13.66
CA VAL A 195 18.05 11.57 12.69
C VAL A 195 17.50 12.84 13.30
N SER A 196 16.23 12.83 13.69
CA SER A 196 15.55 14.04 14.17
C SER A 196 14.28 13.70 14.94
N THR A 197 14.03 14.46 16.01
CA THR A 197 12.74 14.47 16.73
C THR A 197 11.89 15.69 16.34
N ASN A 198 12.28 16.43 15.30
CA ASN A 198 11.50 17.55 14.77
C ASN A 198 10.22 17.01 14.10
N PRO A 199 9.02 17.43 14.53
CA PRO A 199 7.76 16.95 13.95
C PRO A 199 7.61 17.22 12.45
N VAL A 200 8.16 18.34 11.97
CA VAL A 200 8.05 18.72 10.54
C VAL A 200 8.89 17.78 9.67
N GLU A 201 10.15 17.57 10.04
CA GLU A 201 11.05 16.66 9.31
C GLU A 201 10.58 15.20 9.40
N PHE A 202 10.03 14.80 10.55
CA PHE A 202 9.43 13.49 10.73
C PHE A 202 8.23 13.28 9.81
N GLU A 203 7.34 14.26 9.69
CA GLU A 203 6.16 14.18 8.85
C GLU A 203 6.51 14.13 7.35
N GLU A 204 7.48 14.94 6.92
CA GLU A 204 8.01 14.86 5.56
C GLU A 204 8.53 13.46 5.24
N TYR A 205 9.29 12.86 6.17
CA TYR A 205 9.77 11.48 6.01
C TYR A 205 8.63 10.46 6.02
N HIS A 206 7.66 10.61 6.93
CA HIS A 206 6.51 9.70 7.09
C HIS A 206 5.66 9.65 5.83
N SER A 207 5.35 10.81 5.25
CA SER A 207 4.52 10.92 4.04
C SER A 207 5.13 10.15 2.86
N ILE A 208 6.45 10.17 2.74
CA ILE A 208 7.19 9.53 1.65
C ILE A 208 7.42 8.03 1.92
N ALA A 209 7.71 7.65 3.16
CA ALA A 209 8.11 6.29 3.52
C ALA A 209 7.05 5.23 3.18
N GLY A 210 5.77 5.58 3.27
CA GLY A 210 4.67 4.66 2.97
C GLY A 210 4.65 4.19 1.51
N GLU A 211 4.68 5.14 0.57
CA GLU A 211 4.57 4.84 -0.85
C GLU A 211 5.85 4.21 -1.41
N ILE A 212 7.01 4.74 -1.02
CA ILE A 212 8.31 4.28 -1.52
C ILE A 212 8.61 2.84 -1.12
N MET A 213 8.15 2.37 0.04
CA MET A 213 8.41 0.98 0.44
C MET A 213 7.39 0.00 -0.15
N PHE A 214 6.12 0.40 -0.23
CA PHE A 214 5.05 -0.49 -0.70
C PHE A 214 5.02 -0.68 -2.22
N LEU A 215 5.11 0.41 -2.99
CA LEU A 215 4.96 0.34 -4.45
C LEU A 215 6.02 -0.55 -5.11
N PRO A 216 7.33 -0.40 -4.81
CA PRO A 216 8.35 -1.28 -5.38
C PRO A 216 8.15 -2.74 -4.99
N TRP A 217 7.76 -3.02 -3.74
CA TRP A 217 7.44 -4.38 -3.30
C TRP A 217 6.31 -4.99 -4.15
N LEU A 218 5.19 -4.27 -4.32
CA LEU A 218 4.05 -4.74 -5.11
C LEU A 218 4.48 -5.04 -6.55
N PHE A 219 5.21 -4.12 -7.20
CA PHE A 219 5.69 -4.30 -8.57
C PHE A 219 6.66 -5.48 -8.69
N ILE A 220 7.65 -5.57 -7.81
CA ILE A 220 8.62 -6.67 -7.80
C ILE A 220 7.91 -8.01 -7.62
N PHE A 221 6.97 -8.09 -6.67
CA PHE A 221 6.23 -9.32 -6.42
C PHE A 221 5.39 -9.76 -7.62
N LEU A 222 4.66 -8.83 -8.26
CA LEU A 222 3.91 -9.11 -9.48
C LEU A 222 4.81 -9.59 -10.62
N LEU A 223 5.98 -8.97 -10.81
CA LEU A 223 6.97 -9.38 -11.81
C LEU A 223 7.52 -10.77 -11.51
N VAL A 224 7.83 -11.09 -10.25
CA VAL A 224 8.30 -12.41 -9.83
C VAL A 224 7.25 -13.48 -10.12
N VAL A 225 5.99 -13.26 -9.73
CA VAL A 225 4.89 -14.19 -10.02
C VAL A 225 4.73 -14.39 -11.53
N THR A 226 4.76 -13.30 -12.30
CA THR A 226 4.68 -13.35 -13.77
C THR A 226 5.82 -14.15 -14.37
N ALA A 227 7.06 -13.91 -13.92
CA ALA A 227 8.25 -14.60 -14.42
C ALA A 227 8.20 -16.10 -14.13
N ILE A 228 7.81 -16.48 -12.90
CA ILE A 228 7.67 -17.87 -12.48
C ILE A 228 6.61 -18.59 -13.34
N GLU A 229 5.43 -18.00 -13.50
CA GLU A 229 4.35 -18.64 -14.26
C GLU A 229 4.63 -18.68 -15.76
N THR A 230 5.25 -17.64 -16.31
CA THR A 230 5.69 -17.62 -17.71
C THR A 230 6.70 -18.74 -17.99
N LYS A 231 7.69 -18.92 -17.11
CA LYS A 231 8.67 -20.02 -17.22
C LYS A 231 7.97 -21.39 -17.15
N ARG A 232 7.02 -21.57 -16.23
CA ARG A 232 6.26 -22.83 -16.08
C ARG A 232 5.39 -23.14 -17.30
N MET A 233 4.74 -22.14 -17.88
CA MET A 233 3.94 -22.32 -19.11
C MET A 233 4.80 -22.75 -20.30
N LYS A 234 5.99 -22.14 -20.47
CA LYS A 234 6.96 -22.55 -21.49
C LYS A 234 7.43 -23.99 -21.28
N GLY A 235 7.74 -24.36 -20.03
CA GLY A 235 8.12 -25.74 -19.67
C GLY A 235 7.04 -26.76 -20.04
N LYS A 236 5.78 -26.53 -19.66
CA LYS A 236 4.66 -27.42 -19.99
C LYS A 236 4.42 -27.58 -21.50
N ARG A 237 4.51 -26.49 -22.29
CA ARG A 237 4.41 -26.57 -23.75
C ARG A 237 5.53 -27.41 -24.36
N SER A 238 6.77 -27.25 -23.87
CA SER A 238 7.91 -28.03 -24.37
C SER A 238 7.80 -29.52 -24.07
N VAL A 239 7.30 -29.89 -22.89
CA VAL A 239 7.08 -31.30 -22.49
C VAL A 239 5.92 -31.91 -23.29
N SER A 240 4.81 -31.18 -23.45
CA SER A 240 3.68 -31.65 -24.27
C SER A 240 4.10 -31.90 -25.73
N SER A 241 4.89 -31.01 -26.32
CA SER A 241 5.42 -31.17 -27.69
C SER A 241 6.34 -32.40 -27.81
N LYS A 242 7.19 -32.66 -26.82
CA LYS A 242 8.03 -33.87 -26.80
C LYS A 242 7.20 -35.14 -26.66
N ILE A 243 6.22 -35.18 -25.76
CA ILE A 243 5.35 -36.36 -25.57
C ILE A 243 4.54 -36.65 -26.84
N THR A 244 3.98 -35.64 -27.50
CA THR A 244 3.29 -35.83 -28.80
C THR A 244 4.22 -36.44 -29.84
N CYS A 245 5.46 -35.96 -29.94
CA CYS A 245 6.46 -36.52 -30.87
C CYS A 245 6.82 -37.98 -30.56
N TYR A 246 7.02 -38.33 -29.28
CA TYR A 246 7.27 -39.71 -28.86
C TYR A 246 6.09 -40.65 -29.16
N ILE A 247 4.86 -40.21 -28.91
CA ILE A 247 3.67 -41.01 -29.22
C ILE A 247 3.53 -41.21 -30.73
N THR A 248 3.78 -40.18 -31.56
CA THR A 248 3.73 -40.33 -33.03
C THR A 248 4.81 -41.28 -33.56
N LEU A 249 6.01 -41.31 -32.96
CA LEU A 249 7.06 -42.26 -33.34
C LEU A 249 6.76 -43.70 -32.92
N THR A 250 6.01 -43.92 -31.84
CA THR A 250 5.69 -45.28 -31.35
C THR A 250 4.56 -45.96 -32.14
N PHE A 251 3.84 -45.21 -32.98
CA PHE A 251 2.80 -45.73 -33.88
C PHE A 251 3.30 -46.01 -35.32
N TYR A 252 4.59 -45.83 -35.59
CA TYR A 252 5.21 -46.06 -36.92
C TYR A 252 6.32 -47.14 -36.91
N ILE A 253 6.35 -48.00 -35.89
CA ILE A 253 7.14 -49.25 -35.82
C ILE A 253 6.14 -50.39 -35.58
#